data_AF-A0A0S8JE86-F1
#
_entry.id   AF-A0A0S8JE86-F1
#
_cell.length_a   1.000
_cell.length_b   1.000
_cell.length_c   1.000
_cell.angle_alpha   90.00
_cell.angle_beta   90.00
_cell.angle_gamma   90.00
#
_symmetry.space_group_name_H-M   'P 1'
#
loop_
_entity.id
_entity.type
_entity.pdbx_description
1 polymer ?
#
loop_
_entity_poly.entity_id
_entity_poly.type
_entity_poly.pdbx_seq_one_letter_code
_entity_poly.pdbx_strand_id
1 'polypeptide(L)'
;MAGTLTLIFPYRAAIRSGERQGQVRGWPWASRLCAVVVGVAFLGSGILKLKSLPAFLIAIEGFRLAPYWLAPWLAVTLPWLELLSGLCVATGFWRKTGATLILGMLVAFTAAAIRAIMMGLDIECGCFGIEASSKVGMTLV
;
A
#
# COMPACT_ATOMS: atom_id res chain seq x y z
N MET A 1 -17.73 7.90 -30.61
CA MET A 1 -17.79 7.20 -29.31
C MET A 1 -16.46 6.47 -29.03
N ALA A 2 -15.35 7.22 -28.89
CA ALA A 2 -14.01 6.68 -28.64
C ALA A 2 -13.19 7.54 -27.66
N GLY A 3 -13.87 8.39 -26.86
CA GLY A 3 -13.22 9.42 -26.05
C GLY A 3 -13.07 9.10 -24.57
N THR A 4 -13.77 8.09 -24.04
CA THR A 4 -13.87 7.89 -22.58
C THR A 4 -12.80 6.95 -22.01
N LEU A 5 -12.14 6.14 -22.84
CA LEU A 5 -11.13 5.18 -22.34
C LEU A 5 -9.76 5.80 -22.03
N THR A 6 -9.50 7.02 -22.48
CA THR A 6 -8.22 7.71 -22.27
C THR A 6 -8.08 8.27 -20.84
N LEU A 7 -9.18 8.43 -20.11
CA LEU A 7 -9.14 9.00 -18.74
C LEU A 7 -8.71 7.99 -17.67
N ILE A 8 -8.70 6.69 -17.97
CA ILE A 8 -8.20 5.64 -17.06
C ILE A 8 -6.68 5.43 -17.25
N PHE A 9 -6.09 5.92 -18.34
CA PHE A 9 -4.71 5.61 -18.75
C PHE A 9 -3.81 6.85 -18.98
N PRO A 10 -3.45 7.60 -17.93
CA PRO A 10 -2.36 8.58 -18.00
C PRO A 10 -0.98 7.92 -18.15
N TYR A 11 -0.90 6.58 -18.11
CA TYR A 11 0.34 5.82 -18.04
C TYR A 11 1.22 5.92 -19.30
N ARG A 12 0.68 6.31 -20.46
CA ARG A 12 1.45 6.28 -21.73
C ARG A 12 2.48 7.41 -21.87
N ALA A 13 2.29 8.54 -21.17
CA ALA A 13 3.14 9.72 -21.31
C ALA A 13 4.33 9.76 -20.34
N ALA A 14 4.19 9.18 -19.14
CA ALA A 14 5.26 9.19 -18.12
C ALA A 14 6.41 8.20 -18.39
N ILE A 15 6.28 7.30 -19.38
CA ILE A 15 7.28 6.26 -19.66
C ILE A 15 8.40 6.73 -20.61
N ARG A 16 8.36 7.97 -21.13
CA ARG A 16 9.31 8.38 -22.19
C ARG A 16 10.58 9.08 -21.70
N SER A 17 10.73 9.44 -20.42
CA SER A 17 11.85 10.26 -19.94
C SER A 17 12.70 9.58 -18.85
N GLY A 18 12.97 8.28 -19.00
CA GLY A 18 13.75 7.49 -18.03
C GLY A 18 14.58 6.39 -18.67
N GLU A 19 15.17 6.64 -19.85
CA GLU A 19 16.01 5.69 -20.60
C GLU A 19 17.36 5.32 -19.94
N ARG A 20 17.50 5.34 -18.61
CA ARG A 20 18.78 4.97 -17.96
C ARG A 20 18.69 4.52 -16.50
N GLN A 21 17.82 3.55 -16.18
CA GLN A 21 17.89 2.87 -14.87
C GLN A 21 18.25 1.39 -15.05
N GLY A 22 19.55 1.13 -14.93
CA GLY A 22 20.15 -0.11 -14.45
C GLY A 22 19.49 -1.39 -14.94
N GLN A 23 19.92 -1.85 -16.11
CA GLN A 23 19.76 -3.24 -16.53
C GLN A 23 20.45 -4.16 -15.50
N VAL A 24 19.72 -4.55 -14.45
CA VAL A 24 20.06 -5.63 -13.50
C VAL A 24 20.02 -6.96 -14.26
N ARG A 25 21.04 -7.15 -15.07
CA ARG A 25 21.34 -8.36 -15.82
C ARG A 25 21.79 -9.41 -14.81
N GLY A 26 20.91 -10.36 -14.49
CA GLY A 26 21.27 -11.48 -13.62
C GLY A 26 20.16 -12.51 -13.41
N TRP A 27 18.99 -12.11 -12.90
CA TRP A 27 17.97 -13.11 -12.53
C TRP A 27 16.52 -12.73 -12.85
N PRO A 28 16.00 -13.13 -14.02
CA PRO A 28 14.59 -12.88 -14.37
C PRO A 28 13.62 -13.55 -13.41
N TRP A 29 13.98 -14.69 -12.81
CA TRP A 29 13.15 -15.39 -11.83
C TRP A 29 13.17 -14.77 -10.44
N ALA A 30 14.29 -14.21 -9.98
CA ALA A 30 14.34 -13.50 -8.69
C ALA A 30 13.35 -12.33 -8.68
N SER A 31 13.30 -11.57 -9.78
CA SER A 31 12.34 -10.47 -9.91
C SER A 31 10.89 -10.95 -9.83
N ARG A 32 10.57 -12.13 -10.38
CA ARG A 32 9.23 -12.73 -10.36
C ARG A 32 8.87 -13.21 -8.97
N LEU A 33 9.78 -13.91 -8.28
CA LEU A 33 9.59 -14.36 -6.91
C LEU A 33 9.35 -13.19 -5.96
N CYS A 34 10.17 -12.14 -6.00
CA CYS A 34 9.97 -10.96 -5.16
C CYS A 34 8.59 -10.33 -5.38
N ALA A 35 8.11 -10.23 -6.63
CA ALA A 35 6.78 -9.68 -6.86
C ALA A 35 5.65 -10.57 -6.37
N VAL A 36 5.78 -11.90 -6.52
CA VAL A 36 4.78 -12.82 -5.94
C VAL A 36 4.74 -12.68 -4.42
N VAL A 37 5.91 -12.64 -3.77
CA VAL A 37 6.01 -12.43 -2.31
C VAL A 37 5.35 -11.10 -1.90
N VAL A 38 5.66 -10.00 -2.59
CA VAL A 38 5.05 -8.69 -2.31
C VAL A 38 3.54 -8.72 -2.55
N GLY A 39 3.08 -9.30 -3.65
CA GLY A 39 1.66 -9.39 -3.97
C GLY A 39 0.89 -10.22 -2.94
N VAL A 40 1.43 -11.36 -2.52
CA VAL A 40 0.85 -12.22 -1.48
C VAL A 40 0.84 -11.53 -0.11
N ALA A 41 1.90 -10.79 0.24
CA ALA A 41 1.94 -10.03 1.49
C ALA A 41 0.83 -8.96 1.55
N PHE A 42 0.64 -8.21 0.46
CA PHE A 42 -0.43 -7.21 0.35
C PHE A 42 -1.82 -7.85 0.35
N LEU A 43 -1.99 -8.99 -0.32
CA LEU A 43 -3.23 -9.77 -0.28
C LEU A 43 -3.57 -10.22 1.15
N GLY A 44 -2.59 -10.81 1.85
CA GLY A 44 -2.75 -11.26 3.23
C GLY A 44 -3.12 -10.11 4.17
N SER A 45 -2.39 -8.99 4.08
CA SER A 45 -2.65 -7.78 4.86
C SER A 45 -4.07 -7.23 4.62
N GLY A 46 -4.49 -7.12 3.36
CA GLY A 46 -5.83 -6.63 3.00
C GLY A 46 -6.96 -7.53 3.54
N ILE A 47 -6.81 -8.85 3.45
CA ILE A 47 -7.80 -9.81 3.99
C ILE A 47 -7.93 -9.65 5.52
N LEU A 48 -6.80 -9.53 6.23
CA LEU A 48 -6.79 -9.38 7.69
C LEU A 48 -7.48 -8.09 8.14
N LYS A 49 -7.26 -6.99 7.40
CA LYS A 49 -7.95 -5.71 7.64
C LYS A 49 -9.45 -5.82 7.35
N LEU A 50 -9.86 -6.52 6.28
CA LEU A 50 -11.28 -6.75 5.98
C LEU A 50 -12.00 -7.57 7.05
N LYS A 51 -11.33 -8.53 7.70
CA LYS A 51 -11.92 -9.30 8.80
C LYS A 51 -12.21 -8.45 10.03
N SER A 52 -11.45 -7.37 10.25
CA SER A 52 -11.56 -6.52 11.42
C SER A 52 -11.54 -5.03 11.06
N LEU A 53 -12.49 -4.60 10.22
CA LEU A 53 -12.74 -3.19 9.91
C LEU A 53 -12.77 -2.26 11.14
N PRO A 54 -13.49 -2.58 12.24
CA PRO A 54 -13.55 -1.68 13.40
C PRO A 54 -12.19 -1.54 14.09
N ALA A 55 -11.42 -2.62 14.18
CA ALA A 55 -10.05 -2.59 14.70
C ALA A 55 -9.14 -1.69 13.87
N PHE A 56 -9.25 -1.82 12.53
CA PHE A 56 -8.45 -1.02 11.62
C PHE A 56 -8.84 0.46 11.63
N LEU A 57 -10.13 0.77 11.84
CA LEU A 57 -10.59 2.15 12.02
C LEU A 57 -9.95 2.80 13.27
N ILE A 58 -9.94 2.09 14.40
CA ILE A 58 -9.29 2.57 15.63
C ILE A 58 -7.80 2.83 15.39
N ALA A 59 -7.12 1.94 14.65
CA ALA A 59 -5.72 2.15 14.28
C ALA A 59 -5.53 3.41 13.43
N ILE A 60 -6.39 3.66 12.42
CA ILE A 60 -6.35 4.87 11.57
C ILE A 60 -6.62 6.14 12.39
N GLU A 61 -7.59 6.12 13.29
CA GLU A 61 -7.88 7.23 14.19
C GLU A 61 -6.68 7.54 15.11
N GLY A 62 -5.93 6.51 15.50
CA GLY A 62 -4.67 6.62 16.23
C GLY A 62 -3.62 7.46 15.51
N PHE A 63 -3.57 7.48 14.17
CA PHE A 63 -2.64 8.34 13.42
C PHE A 63 -3.01 9.84 13.48
N ARG A 64 -4.22 10.19 13.94
CA ARG A 64 -4.76 11.56 13.98
C ARG A 64 -4.47 12.36 12.70
N LEU A 65 -4.54 11.66 11.56
CA LEU A 65 -4.18 12.17 10.23
C LEU A 65 -5.44 12.59 9.46
N ALA A 66 -6.53 11.83 9.63
CA ALA A 66 -7.79 12.05 8.96
C ALA A 66 -8.85 12.55 9.96
N PRO A 67 -9.74 13.46 9.54
CA PRO A 67 -10.90 13.86 10.34
C PRO A 67 -11.90 12.70 10.49
N TYR A 68 -12.74 12.77 11.52
CA TYR A 68 -13.68 11.69 11.90
C TYR A 68 -14.57 11.19 10.75
N TRP A 69 -14.96 12.08 9.84
CA TRP A 69 -15.77 11.74 8.67
C TRP A 69 -14.99 11.03 7.55
N LEU A 70 -13.67 11.20 7.48
CA LEU A 70 -12.82 10.60 6.44
C LEU A 70 -12.18 9.26 6.85
N ALA A 71 -11.98 9.05 8.16
CA ALA A 71 -11.38 7.82 8.68
C ALA A 71 -12.13 6.52 8.27
N PRO A 72 -13.48 6.46 8.30
CA PRO A 72 -14.23 5.28 7.84
C PRO A 72 -14.04 4.99 6.35
N TRP A 73 -13.97 6.04 5.51
CA TRP A 73 -13.74 5.88 4.08
C TRP A 73 -12.36 5.29 3.80
N LEU A 74 -11.33 5.77 4.52
CA LEU A 74 -9.98 5.22 4.41
C LEU A 74 -9.92 3.77 4.91
N ALA A 75 -10.60 3.47 6.02
CA ALA A 75 -10.63 2.12 6.60
C ALA A 75 -11.22 1.07 5.64
N VAL A 76 -12.19 1.47 4.82
CA VAL A 76 -12.79 0.58 3.80
C VAL A 76 -11.99 0.57 2.50
N THR A 77 -11.55 1.73 2.01
CA THR A 77 -10.93 1.83 0.68
C THR A 77 -9.50 1.30 0.63
N LEU A 78 -8.70 1.47 1.70
CA LEU A 78 -7.31 1.01 1.73
C LEU A 78 -7.19 -0.52 1.57
N PRO A 79 -7.93 -1.37 2.32
CA PRO A 79 -7.86 -2.82 2.14
C PRO A 79 -8.22 -3.26 0.72
N TRP A 80 -9.22 -2.63 0.09
CA TRP A 80 -9.58 -2.94 -1.30
C TRP A 80 -8.45 -2.60 -2.28
N LEU A 81 -7.77 -1.47 -2.10
CA LEU A 81 -6.61 -1.10 -2.92
C LEU A 81 -5.43 -2.05 -2.72
N GLU A 82 -5.18 -2.51 -1.49
CA GLU A 82 -4.14 -3.50 -1.18
C GLU A 82 -4.44 -4.85 -1.86
N LEU A 83 -5.70 -5.30 -1.83
CA LEU A 83 -6.12 -6.55 -2.49
C LEU A 83 -6.01 -6.47 -4.01
N LEU A 84 -6.52 -5.40 -4.61
CA LEU A 84 -6.50 -5.23 -6.07
C LEU A 84 -5.06 -5.11 -6.58
N SER A 85 -4.24 -4.28 -5.93
CA SER A 85 -2.85 -4.09 -6.32
C SER A 85 -2.01 -5.35 -6.07
N GLY A 86 -2.22 -6.03 -4.94
CA GLY A 86 -1.60 -7.32 -4.62
C GLY A 86 -1.95 -8.40 -5.64
N LEU A 87 -3.22 -8.50 -6.04
CA LEU A 87 -3.68 -9.45 -7.05
C LEU A 87 -3.06 -9.17 -8.43
N CYS A 88 -3.02 -7.91 -8.87
CA CYS A 88 -2.37 -7.51 -10.12
C CYS A 88 -0.88 -7.87 -10.15
N VAL A 89 -0.17 -7.64 -9.04
CA VAL A 89 1.27 -7.94 -8.95
C VAL A 89 1.52 -9.45 -8.85
N ALA A 90 0.71 -10.19 -8.10
CA ALA A 90 0.83 -11.63 -7.91
C ALA A 90 0.49 -12.43 -9.20
N THR A 91 -0.61 -12.10 -9.86
CA THR A 91 -1.02 -12.74 -11.13
C THR A 91 -0.15 -12.31 -12.31
N GLY A 92 0.55 -11.18 -12.19
CA GLY A 92 1.31 -10.56 -13.27
C GLY A 92 0.45 -9.80 -14.28
N PHE A 93 -0.87 -9.77 -14.11
CA PHE A 93 -1.76 -8.94 -14.91
C PHE A 93 -1.63 -7.47 -14.49
N TRP A 94 -1.16 -6.61 -15.39
CA TRP A 94 -0.94 -5.17 -15.13
C TRP A 94 0.06 -4.90 -13.99
N ARG A 95 1.08 -5.74 -13.90
CA ARG A 95 2.10 -5.71 -12.85
C ARG A 95 2.77 -4.35 -12.64
N LYS A 96 2.94 -3.56 -13.71
CA LYS A 96 3.49 -2.20 -13.61
C LYS A 96 2.56 -1.26 -12.83
N THR A 97 1.27 -1.27 -13.13
CA THR A 97 0.26 -0.44 -12.47
C THR A 97 0.07 -0.87 -11.00
N GLY A 98 -0.01 -2.18 -10.76
CA GLY A 98 -0.10 -2.72 -9.40
C GLY A 98 1.12 -2.35 -8.56
N ALA A 99 2.33 -2.45 -9.11
CA ALA A 99 3.56 -2.07 -8.41
C ALA A 99 3.63 -0.56 -8.12
N THR A 100 3.18 0.30 -9.03
CA THR A 100 3.12 1.75 -8.77
C THR A 100 2.10 2.11 -7.69
N LEU A 101 0.97 1.41 -7.63
CA LEU A 101 -0.03 1.58 -6.57
C LEU A 101 0.54 1.16 -5.22
N ILE A 102 1.14 -0.04 -5.14
CA ILE A 102 1.80 -0.52 -3.93
C ILE A 102 2.84 0.48 -3.45
N LEU A 103 3.70 0.98 -4.34
CA LEU A 103 4.70 1.98 -4.00
C LEU A 103 4.08 3.27 -3.46
N GLY A 104 3.03 3.78 -4.11
CA GLY A 104 2.32 4.97 -3.64
C GLY A 104 1.70 4.79 -2.25
N MET A 105 1.09 3.64 -2.00
CA MET A 105 0.54 3.30 -0.69
C MET A 105 1.63 3.18 0.37
N LEU A 106 2.76 2.55 0.04
CA LEU A 106 3.90 2.42 0.94
C LEU A 106 4.45 3.78 1.33
N VAL A 107 4.66 4.68 0.35
CA VAL A 107 5.15 6.05 0.60
C VAL A 107 4.16 6.83 1.47
N ALA A 108 2.86 6.77 1.17
CA ALA A 108 1.84 7.45 1.97
C ALA A 108 1.81 6.93 3.41
N PHE A 109 1.88 5.61 3.58
CA PHE A 109 1.92 4.97 4.90
C PHE A 109 3.19 5.36 5.68
N THR A 110 4.36 5.30 5.04
CA THR A 110 5.63 5.70 5.65
C THR A 110 5.60 7.17 6.08
N ALA A 111 5.07 8.07 5.24
CA ALA A 111 4.93 9.48 5.60
C ALA A 111 3.99 9.68 6.80
N ALA A 112 2.87 8.96 6.85
CA ALA A 112 1.95 8.97 7.99
C ALA A 112 2.62 8.47 9.28
N ALA A 113 3.38 7.37 9.20
CA ALA A 113 4.13 6.80 10.32
C ALA A 113 5.21 7.76 10.84
N ILE A 114 6.02 8.34 9.96
CA ILE A 114 7.04 9.33 10.35
C ILE A 114 6.38 10.52 11.06
N ARG A 115 5.27 11.04 10.53
CA ARG A 115 4.53 12.14 11.16
C ARG A 115 4.02 11.76 12.56
N ALA A 116 3.46 10.56 12.72
CA ALA A 116 2.96 10.09 14.01
C ALA A 116 4.09 9.96 15.05
N ILE A 117 5.25 9.43 14.64
CA ILE A 117 6.45 9.34 15.48
C ILE A 117 6.95 10.73 15.87
N MET A 118 7.03 11.68 14.92
CA MET A 118 7.46 13.06 15.21
C MET A 118 6.55 13.79 16.20
N MET A 119 5.26 13.43 16.25
CA MET A 119 4.31 13.97 17.21
C MET A 119 4.28 13.20 18.54
N GLY A 120 5.07 12.12 18.68
CA GLY A 120 5.17 11.31 19.88
C GLY A 120 3.95 10.44 20.18
N LEU A 121 3.17 10.04 19.16
CA LEU A 121 2.02 9.14 19.36
C LEU A 121 2.49 7.69 19.48
N ASP A 122 1.97 6.97 20.48
CA ASP A 122 2.11 5.51 20.58
C ASP A 122 1.03 4.86 19.68
N ILE A 123 1.43 4.46 18.48
CA ILE A 123 0.55 3.87 17.46
C ILE A 123 0.82 2.38 17.27
N GLU A 124 -0.28 1.64 17.16
CA GLU A 124 -0.34 0.24 16.78
C GLU A 124 -0.57 0.16 15.26
N CYS A 125 0.42 -0.31 14.47
CA CYS A 125 0.35 -0.35 13.00
C CYS A 125 -0.92 -1.05 12.49
N GLY A 126 -1.35 -2.11 13.19
CA GLY A 126 -2.50 -2.94 12.79
C GLY A 126 -2.37 -3.58 11.39
N CYS A 127 -1.18 -3.52 10.79
CA CYS A 127 -0.95 -3.84 9.38
C CYS A 127 -1.21 -5.31 9.03
N PHE A 128 -1.10 -6.21 10.02
CA PHE A 128 -1.45 -7.64 9.91
C PHE A 128 -2.59 -8.03 10.88
N GLY A 129 -3.45 -7.07 11.24
CA GLY A 129 -4.45 -7.26 12.30
C GLY A 129 -3.89 -6.99 13.70
N ILE A 130 -4.76 -6.97 14.71
CA ILE A 130 -4.39 -6.64 16.09
C ILE A 130 -3.42 -7.69 16.68
N GLU A 131 -3.58 -8.96 16.34
CA GLU A 131 -2.76 -10.07 16.87
C GLU A 131 -1.28 -9.99 16.44
N ALA A 132 -1.00 -9.34 15.31
CA ALA A 132 0.34 -9.12 14.78
C ALA A 132 0.69 -7.62 14.74
N SER A 133 0.00 -6.81 15.56
CA SER A 133 0.27 -5.39 15.62
C SER A 133 1.62 -5.14 16.29
N SER A 134 2.42 -4.31 15.64
CA SER A 134 3.72 -3.86 16.15
C SER A 134 3.57 -2.40 16.58
N LYS A 135 4.06 -2.09 17.79
CA LYS A 135 4.17 -0.72 18.26
C LYS A 135 5.24 0.02 17.46
N VAL A 136 4.89 1.19 16.94
CA VAL A 136 5.79 2.03 16.16
C VAL A 136 5.87 3.40 16.84
N GLY A 137 6.90 3.61 17.66
CA GLY A 137 7.10 4.87 18.40
C GLY A 137 8.51 5.01 18.98
N MET A 138 8.95 6.25 19.24
CA MET A 138 10.25 6.55 19.88
C MET A 138 10.32 6.17 21.36
N THR A 139 9.19 5.79 21.98
CA THR A 139 9.10 5.33 23.38
C THR A 139 9.66 3.91 23.61
N LEU A 140 10.28 3.30 22.59
CA LEU A 140 11.00 2.02 22.69
C LEU A 140 12.52 2.17 22.92
N VAL A 141 12.99 3.37 23.28
CA VAL A 141 14.36 3.62 23.78
C VAL A 141 14.30 4.16 25.20
#